data_AF-A0A2S2R7D7-F1
#
_entry.id   AF-A0A2S2R7D7-F1
#
_cell.length_a   1.000
_cell.length_b   1.000
_cell.length_c   1.000
_cell.angle_alpha   90.00
_cell.angle_beta   90.00
_cell.angle_gamma   90.00
#
_symmetry.space_group_name_H-M   'P 1'
#
loop_
_entity.id
_entity.type
_entity.pdbx_description
1 polymer ?
#
loop_
_entity_poly.entity_id
_entity_poly.type
_entity_poly.pdbx_seq_one_letter_code
_entity_poly.pdbx_strand_id
1 'polypeptide(L)'
;MAECIDSLSNTMASLSASNGNTDVGKHSKEHELDNNVRAKLLQIENLYESIFSWEVKKLTGTNQNLMLNLIDKIQDKCKMIVDKENVFNSKRFYLQLIICYELYLNKSYEESLLEIENVVKYLETCIFDESNEQYSDAYNHIARATNAYIAITLNQESDKIVKNIKLMNNLNRAEKAAICAVKAKVFMEYAPKGNEIALKFSEQARNLHSTEPEWIIIWLKAKGRVRRYNDSLNKMPEKDEMDAAEILFTSKTNCQHLIYASKIFTEVAFHNKLNKKFNESNKYYKLSSDILEKIIELTNDNIEVLESCLQIYVNIPKQFHSKTVIDQIIQKLTHVQNGQVDFILGKYYLKYEKDYEKAKIFLSRGMAAGNFGSALQLLKVDCLLQPVNEFPIVKTLNMIYNVFPSPQRRLIVLSQILIYYYYKNNPKELMHYLKLYLEQDIDDTLKKNYLITAYPMFKINELFKTKQFLNALSLRVNNLIRLHDWTKEEKEIVKGTLDNFNIMLKVQLYENQHVEDKNKYDKKNLFYNRSKNWQKQQVYLSSKNIDKTKKNSVYNKEPPAHKSTEIRNSSRSLQLGISENDLNSIDPKKFEKQYSSSENLHVVSIKNESTFKPIDGKGNDRFRHKKKLTMSKK
;
A
#
# COMPACT_ATOMS: atom_id res chain seq x y z
N MET A 1 -4.87 40.04 -22.87
CA MET A 1 -5.59 39.11 -23.77
C MET A 1 -6.40 38.19 -22.89
N ALA A 2 -7.70 38.08 -23.12
CA ALA A 2 -8.60 37.27 -22.30
C ALA A 2 -9.54 36.49 -23.22
N GLU A 3 -9.47 35.16 -23.18
CA GLU A 3 -10.42 34.20 -23.79
C GLU A 3 -9.95 32.77 -23.44
N CYS A 4 -10.27 32.28 -22.23
CA CYS A 4 -10.10 30.87 -21.86
C CYS A 4 -10.84 30.53 -20.55
N ILE A 5 -12.19 30.46 -20.58
CA ILE A 5 -13.01 30.16 -19.39
C ILE A 5 -13.95 28.96 -19.59
N ASP A 6 -14.38 28.65 -20.81
CA ASP A 6 -15.41 27.64 -21.09
C ASP A 6 -14.94 26.17 -21.13
N SER A 7 -13.77 25.84 -20.56
CA SER A 7 -13.17 24.51 -20.71
C SER A 7 -13.72 23.43 -19.76
N LEU A 8 -14.34 23.81 -18.63
CA LEU A 8 -14.74 22.87 -17.58
C LEU A 8 -15.83 21.88 -18.04
N SER A 9 -16.92 22.36 -18.65
CA SER A 9 -17.99 21.48 -19.18
C SER A 9 -17.53 20.70 -20.41
N ASN A 10 -16.84 21.37 -21.34
CA ASN A 10 -16.39 20.78 -22.60
C ASN A 10 -15.36 19.65 -22.40
N THR A 11 -14.56 19.68 -21.34
CA THR A 11 -13.63 18.57 -21.00
C THR A 11 -14.36 17.32 -20.52
N MET A 12 -15.48 17.46 -19.80
CA MET A 12 -16.31 16.33 -19.40
C MET A 12 -17.03 15.72 -20.63
N ALA A 13 -17.55 16.57 -21.51
CA ALA A 13 -18.18 16.13 -22.76
C ALA A 13 -17.20 15.43 -23.72
N SER A 14 -15.96 15.91 -23.86
CA SER A 14 -14.99 15.30 -24.78
C SER A 14 -14.58 13.87 -24.38
N LEU A 15 -14.61 13.55 -23.08
CA LEU A 15 -14.32 12.21 -22.56
C LEU A 15 -15.50 11.23 -22.69
N SER A 16 -16.72 11.70 -22.96
CA SER A 16 -17.87 10.82 -23.24
C SER A 16 -17.99 10.45 -24.72
N ALA A 17 -17.44 11.28 -25.62
CA ALA A 17 -17.66 11.19 -27.06
C ALA A 17 -16.91 10.07 -27.80
N SER A 18 -15.90 9.42 -27.19
CA SER A 18 -15.04 8.46 -27.90
C SER A 18 -15.57 7.02 -27.97
N ASN A 19 -16.67 6.70 -27.27
CA ASN A 19 -17.29 5.37 -27.28
C ASN A 19 -18.64 5.41 -27.99
N GLY A 20 -18.61 5.51 -29.33
CA GLY A 20 -19.79 5.48 -30.17
C GLY A 20 -20.46 4.10 -30.23
N ASN A 21 -21.27 3.78 -29.22
CA ASN A 21 -22.39 2.84 -29.35
C ASN A 21 -23.46 3.13 -28.28
N THR A 22 -24.73 2.97 -28.64
CA THR A 22 -25.88 3.51 -27.90
C THR A 22 -26.26 2.71 -26.65
N ASP A 23 -26.16 3.32 -25.47
CA ASP A 23 -26.94 2.91 -24.29
C ASP A 23 -27.27 4.10 -23.36
N VAL A 24 -27.91 5.13 -23.92
CA VAL A 24 -28.45 6.27 -23.15
C VAL A 24 -29.73 5.81 -22.44
N GLY A 25 -29.58 5.20 -21.26
CA GLY A 25 -30.74 4.89 -20.41
C GLY A 25 -30.68 3.66 -19.50
N LYS A 26 -29.61 3.46 -18.71
CA LYS A 26 -29.57 2.39 -17.68
C LYS A 26 -29.16 2.84 -16.27
N HIS A 27 -29.79 3.92 -15.76
CA HIS A 27 -29.96 4.15 -14.31
C HIS A 27 -31.19 3.39 -13.75
N SER A 28 -31.45 2.19 -14.26
CA SER A 28 -32.68 1.42 -13.99
C SER A 28 -32.64 0.68 -12.64
N LYS A 29 -32.65 1.44 -11.53
CA LYS A 29 -33.16 0.97 -10.21
C LYS A 29 -33.45 2.06 -9.16
N GLU A 30 -33.61 3.32 -9.58
CA GLU A 30 -34.20 4.40 -8.75
C GLU A 30 -35.73 4.50 -8.89
N HIS A 31 -36.44 3.38 -9.12
CA HIS A 31 -37.86 3.38 -9.48
C HIS A 31 -38.84 3.69 -8.34
N GLU A 32 -38.33 4.02 -7.14
CA GLU A 32 -39.10 4.31 -5.93
C GLU A 32 -38.93 5.76 -5.44
N LEU A 33 -38.05 6.55 -6.06
CA LEU A 33 -37.87 7.98 -5.74
C LEU A 33 -38.86 8.85 -6.53
N ASP A 34 -39.51 9.78 -5.82
CA ASP A 34 -40.41 10.78 -6.41
C ASP A 34 -39.67 11.67 -7.42
N ASN A 35 -40.41 12.17 -8.42
CA ASN A 35 -39.88 13.03 -9.47
C ASN A 35 -39.36 14.37 -8.92
N ASN A 36 -39.97 14.91 -7.86
CA ASN A 36 -39.47 16.10 -7.17
C ASN A 36 -38.11 15.83 -6.50
N VAL A 37 -37.98 14.68 -5.83
CA VAL A 37 -36.72 14.23 -5.21
C VAL A 37 -35.64 14.06 -6.28
N ARG A 38 -35.93 13.37 -7.40
CA ARG A 38 -34.97 13.23 -8.51
C ARG A 38 -34.57 14.58 -9.12
N ALA A 39 -35.51 15.51 -9.27
CA ALA A 39 -35.21 16.87 -9.75
C ALA A 39 -34.28 17.64 -8.79
N LYS A 40 -34.48 17.52 -7.47
CA LYS A 40 -33.58 18.09 -6.46
C LYS A 40 -32.19 17.43 -6.49
N LEU A 41 -32.09 16.10 -6.64
CA LEU A 41 -30.80 15.41 -6.77
C LEU A 41 -30.01 15.88 -8.00
N LEU A 42 -30.66 15.95 -9.17
CA LEU A 42 -30.07 16.50 -10.39
C LEU A 42 -29.64 17.96 -10.23
N GLN A 43 -30.39 18.77 -9.47
CA GLN A 43 -29.97 20.14 -9.15
C GLN A 43 -28.69 20.16 -8.30
N ILE A 44 -28.50 19.22 -7.37
CA ILE A 44 -27.24 19.11 -6.62
C ILE A 44 -26.08 18.74 -7.56
N GLU A 45 -26.27 17.73 -8.40
CA GLU A 45 -25.21 17.23 -9.30
C GLU A 45 -24.72 18.26 -10.32
N ASN A 46 -25.60 19.16 -10.78
CA ASN A 46 -25.26 20.16 -11.80
C ASN A 46 -24.74 21.49 -11.24
N LEU A 47 -24.92 21.77 -9.94
CA LEU A 47 -24.58 23.08 -9.34
C LEU A 47 -23.53 23.04 -8.22
N TYR A 48 -23.23 21.87 -7.66
CA TYR A 48 -22.31 21.69 -6.52
C TYR A 48 -21.39 20.47 -6.70
N GLU A 49 -20.20 20.50 -6.09
CA GLU A 49 -19.23 19.41 -6.17
C GLU A 49 -19.43 18.43 -5.00
N SER A 50 -20.19 17.36 -5.23
CA SER A 50 -20.38 16.25 -4.30
C SER A 50 -19.74 14.98 -4.88
N ILE A 51 -19.46 13.97 -4.05
CA ILE A 51 -18.91 12.70 -4.58
C ILE A 51 -19.85 11.99 -5.57
N PHE A 52 -21.15 12.33 -5.56
CA PHE A 52 -22.14 11.87 -6.51
C PHE A 52 -22.00 12.56 -7.88
N SER A 53 -21.82 13.88 -7.91
CA SER A 53 -21.61 14.66 -9.15
C SER A 53 -20.34 14.30 -9.92
N TRP A 54 -19.46 13.49 -9.33
CA TRP A 54 -18.20 13.05 -9.93
C TRP A 54 -18.35 11.77 -10.77
N GLU A 55 -19.55 11.20 -10.89
CA GLU A 55 -19.87 10.02 -11.70
C GLU A 55 -18.98 8.78 -11.42
N VAL A 56 -18.42 8.65 -10.20
CA VAL A 56 -17.28 7.76 -9.91
C VAL A 56 -17.45 6.36 -10.48
N LYS A 57 -18.53 5.65 -10.10
CA LYS A 57 -18.87 4.28 -10.57
C LYS A 57 -18.99 4.15 -12.09
N LYS A 58 -19.51 5.17 -12.78
CA LYS A 58 -19.71 5.21 -14.25
C LYS A 58 -18.37 5.35 -14.97
N LEU A 59 -17.49 6.24 -14.49
CA LEU A 59 -16.18 6.48 -15.09
C LEU A 59 -15.18 5.34 -14.80
N THR A 60 -15.24 4.73 -13.61
CA THR A 60 -14.35 3.62 -13.24
C THR A 60 -14.87 2.26 -13.72
N GLY A 61 -16.19 2.13 -13.96
CA GLY A 61 -16.82 0.87 -14.38
C GLY A 61 -16.65 -0.26 -13.36
N THR A 62 -16.65 0.05 -12.06
CA THR A 62 -16.38 -0.93 -11.00
C THR A 62 -17.54 -1.93 -10.88
N ASN A 63 -17.26 -3.21 -11.11
CA ASN A 63 -18.24 -4.28 -10.95
C ASN A 63 -18.63 -4.45 -9.47
N GLN A 64 -19.92 -4.60 -9.16
CA GLN A 64 -20.41 -4.55 -7.77
C GLN A 64 -19.89 -5.72 -6.91
N ASN A 65 -19.59 -6.86 -7.52
CA ASN A 65 -19.00 -8.02 -6.84
C ASN A 65 -17.61 -7.75 -6.24
N LEU A 66 -16.90 -6.72 -6.72
CA LEU A 66 -15.59 -6.30 -6.19
C LEU A 66 -15.70 -5.30 -5.02
N MET A 67 -16.88 -4.74 -4.75
CA MET A 67 -17.06 -3.63 -3.80
C MET A 67 -17.14 -4.07 -2.33
N LEU A 68 -17.51 -5.33 -2.06
CA LEU A 68 -17.63 -5.94 -0.71
C LEU A 68 -16.31 -6.03 0.11
N ASN A 69 -15.24 -5.40 -0.34
CA ASN A 69 -13.96 -5.30 0.37
C ASN A 69 -13.41 -3.86 0.36
N LEU A 70 -14.11 -2.87 -0.22
CA LEU A 70 -13.61 -1.50 -0.33
C LEU A 70 -13.82 -0.69 0.95
N ILE A 71 -14.98 -0.84 1.60
CA ILE A 71 -15.27 -0.20 2.90
C ILE A 71 -14.27 -0.67 3.95
N ASP A 72 -14.12 -1.98 4.19
CA ASP A 72 -13.18 -2.56 5.16
C ASP A 72 -11.74 -2.08 4.93
N LYS A 73 -11.26 -2.15 3.67
CA LYS A 73 -9.95 -1.64 3.21
C LYS A 73 -9.73 -0.17 3.53
N ILE A 74 -10.80 0.63 3.57
CA ILE A 74 -10.76 2.08 3.82
C ILE A 74 -10.91 2.37 5.30
N GLN A 75 -11.77 1.66 6.03
CA GLN A 75 -11.83 1.70 7.49
C GLN A 75 -10.49 1.32 8.12
N ASP A 76 -9.80 0.28 7.62
CA ASP A 76 -8.44 -0.07 8.05
C ASP A 76 -7.43 1.05 7.77
N LYS A 77 -7.54 1.73 6.63
CA LYS A 77 -6.73 2.93 6.35
C LYS A 77 -7.04 4.07 7.32
N CYS A 78 -8.29 4.25 7.74
CA CYS A 78 -8.69 5.25 8.74
C CYS A 78 -8.16 4.91 10.15
N LYS A 79 -8.19 3.62 10.55
CA LYS A 79 -7.58 3.11 11.80
C LYS A 79 -6.07 3.37 11.86
N MET A 80 -5.39 3.42 10.71
CA MET A 80 -3.97 3.78 10.61
C MET A 80 -3.69 5.30 10.71
N ILE A 81 -4.71 6.16 10.86
CA ILE A 81 -4.52 7.60 10.96
C ILE A 81 -4.49 8.00 12.43
N VAL A 82 -3.28 8.33 12.92
CA VAL A 82 -3.07 8.99 14.21
C VAL A 82 -3.35 10.49 14.01
N ASP A 83 -4.58 10.90 14.25
CA ASP A 83 -4.94 12.32 14.32
C ASP A 83 -4.34 12.96 15.58
N LYS A 84 -3.93 14.22 15.46
CA LYS A 84 -3.82 15.11 16.63
C LYS A 84 -5.22 15.57 16.99
N GLU A 85 -5.53 15.72 18.29
CA GLU A 85 -6.86 16.15 18.73
C GLU A 85 -7.31 17.42 18.01
N ASN A 86 -8.48 17.33 17.38
CA ASN A 86 -9.14 18.39 16.61
C ASN A 86 -8.34 19.01 15.45
N VAL A 87 -7.22 18.45 14.99
CA VAL A 87 -6.49 18.99 13.81
C VAL A 87 -7.00 18.33 12.52
N PHE A 88 -7.36 19.13 11.52
CA PHE A 88 -7.88 18.66 10.23
C PHE A 88 -6.92 17.67 9.56
N ASN A 89 -7.46 16.56 9.05
CA ASN A 89 -6.69 15.55 8.36
C ASN A 89 -7.26 15.24 6.96
N SER A 90 -6.62 15.79 5.92
CA SER A 90 -7.05 15.60 4.53
C SER A 90 -7.04 14.12 4.10
N LYS A 91 -6.21 13.26 4.71
CA LYS A 91 -6.16 11.81 4.49
C LYS A 91 -7.40 11.10 5.04
N ARG A 92 -7.90 11.55 6.20
CA ARG A 92 -9.13 11.03 6.82
C ARG A 92 -10.35 11.50 6.03
N PHE A 93 -10.42 12.78 5.71
CA PHE A 93 -11.52 13.41 4.97
C PHE A 93 -11.91 12.66 3.68
N TYR A 94 -10.97 12.47 2.73
CA TYR A 94 -11.34 11.80 1.46
C TYR A 94 -11.64 10.31 1.62
N LEU A 95 -11.15 9.65 2.68
CA LEU A 95 -11.47 8.26 2.97
C LEU A 95 -12.90 8.13 3.51
N GLN A 96 -13.34 9.03 4.40
CA GLN A 96 -14.73 9.07 4.88
C GLN A 96 -15.72 9.40 3.76
N LEU A 97 -15.39 10.32 2.84
CA LEU A 97 -16.21 10.55 1.64
C LEU A 97 -16.45 9.27 0.84
N ILE A 98 -15.43 8.41 0.69
CA ILE A 98 -15.60 7.11 0.01
C ILE A 98 -16.49 6.17 0.83
N ILE A 99 -16.35 6.12 2.16
CA ILE A 99 -17.25 5.33 3.02
C ILE A 99 -18.70 5.78 2.80
N CYS A 100 -18.99 7.08 2.82
CA CYS A 100 -20.32 7.62 2.55
C CYS A 100 -20.86 7.15 1.18
N TYR A 101 -20.05 7.25 0.12
CA TYR A 101 -20.44 6.86 -1.24
C TYR A 101 -20.68 5.36 -1.39
N GLU A 102 -19.82 4.51 -0.84
CA GLU A 102 -19.98 3.05 -0.90
C GLU A 102 -21.18 2.57 -0.05
N LEU A 103 -21.41 3.17 1.13
CA LEU A 103 -22.63 2.92 1.92
C LEU A 103 -23.89 3.31 1.12
N TYR A 104 -23.89 4.46 0.44
CA TYR A 104 -24.99 4.88 -0.43
C TYR A 104 -25.22 3.89 -1.58
N LEU A 105 -24.15 3.45 -2.27
CA LEU A 105 -24.24 2.45 -3.34
C LEU A 105 -24.75 1.08 -2.86
N ASN A 106 -24.54 0.75 -1.59
CA ASN A 106 -25.08 -0.45 -0.93
C ASN A 106 -26.52 -0.26 -0.40
N LYS A 107 -27.13 0.91 -0.60
CA LYS A 107 -28.43 1.33 -0.04
C LYS A 107 -28.48 1.55 1.48
N SER A 108 -27.33 1.58 2.16
CA SER A 108 -27.20 2.01 3.56
C SER A 108 -27.30 3.54 3.68
N TYR A 109 -28.44 4.11 3.27
CA TYR A 109 -28.60 5.56 3.17
C TYR A 109 -28.52 6.27 4.54
N GLU A 110 -29.08 5.68 5.60
CA GLU A 110 -29.02 6.24 6.96
C GLU A 110 -27.60 6.20 7.54
N GLU A 111 -26.86 5.10 7.34
CA GLU A 111 -25.45 4.99 7.74
C GLU A 111 -24.56 5.95 6.95
N SER A 112 -24.85 6.13 5.65
CA SER A 112 -24.20 7.10 4.77
C SER A 112 -24.45 8.55 5.23
N LEU A 113 -25.67 8.87 5.65
CA LEU A 113 -26.02 10.17 6.22
C LEU A 113 -25.27 10.43 7.53
N LEU A 114 -25.29 9.46 8.46
CA LEU A 114 -24.62 9.58 9.75
C LEU A 114 -23.10 9.79 9.60
N GLU A 115 -22.45 9.09 8.67
CA GLU A 115 -21.01 9.28 8.40
C GLU A 115 -20.71 10.68 7.85
N ILE A 116 -21.51 11.20 6.91
CA ILE A 116 -21.28 12.55 6.35
C ILE A 116 -21.67 13.67 7.32
N GLU A 117 -22.67 13.47 8.18
CA GLU A 117 -22.99 14.40 9.28
C GLU A 117 -21.85 14.48 10.29
N ASN A 118 -21.24 13.35 10.65
CA ASN A 118 -20.04 13.32 11.48
C ASN A 118 -18.87 14.06 10.82
N VAL A 119 -18.67 13.93 9.51
CA VAL A 119 -17.66 14.69 8.75
C VAL A 119 -17.96 16.20 8.77
N VAL A 120 -19.20 16.64 8.50
CA VAL A 120 -19.57 18.07 8.52
C VAL A 120 -19.35 18.67 9.92
N LYS A 121 -19.82 17.99 10.97
CA LYS A 121 -19.65 18.43 12.37
C LYS A 121 -18.17 18.48 12.79
N TYR A 122 -17.35 17.57 12.27
CA TYR A 122 -15.90 17.61 12.46
C TYR A 122 -15.27 18.81 11.75
N LEU A 123 -15.63 19.11 10.50
CA LEU A 123 -15.13 20.31 9.79
C LEU A 123 -15.51 21.62 10.48
N GLU A 124 -16.65 21.67 11.17
CA GLU A 124 -17.11 22.82 11.96
C GLU A 124 -16.39 22.99 13.31
N THR A 125 -15.60 22.01 13.73
CA THR A 125 -14.89 21.99 15.03
C THR A 125 -13.38 21.75 14.93
N CYS A 126 -12.86 21.36 13.75
CA CYS A 126 -11.45 21.11 13.54
C CYS A 126 -10.64 22.39 13.23
N ILE A 127 -9.41 22.40 13.70
CA ILE A 127 -8.39 23.41 13.42
C ILE A 127 -7.67 22.98 12.13
N PHE A 128 -7.73 23.80 11.08
CA PHE A 128 -6.89 23.63 9.91
C PHE A 128 -5.46 24.09 10.22
N ASP A 129 -4.45 23.40 9.68
CA ASP A 129 -3.09 23.94 9.66
C ASP A 129 -2.91 24.97 8.54
N GLU A 130 -1.84 25.76 8.62
CA GLU A 130 -1.49 26.82 7.66
C GLU A 130 -1.47 26.34 6.19
N SER A 131 -1.26 25.05 5.93
CA SER A 131 -1.25 24.49 4.57
C SER A 131 -2.64 24.12 4.05
N ASN A 132 -3.60 23.83 4.94
CA ASN A 132 -4.97 23.44 4.59
C ASN A 132 -6.03 24.53 4.83
N GLU A 133 -5.73 25.57 5.61
CA GLU A 133 -6.70 26.64 5.96
C GLU A 133 -7.29 27.33 4.72
N GLN A 134 -6.45 27.69 3.75
CA GLN A 134 -6.84 28.26 2.44
C GLN A 134 -7.75 27.34 1.59
N TYR A 135 -7.93 26.07 1.99
CA TYR A 135 -8.74 25.07 1.30
C TYR A 135 -9.97 24.61 2.12
N SER A 136 -10.16 25.17 3.33
CA SER A 136 -11.27 24.85 4.26
C SER A 136 -12.67 24.99 3.64
N ASP A 137 -12.92 26.06 2.87
CA ASP A 137 -14.18 26.28 2.14
C ASP A 137 -14.49 25.16 1.14
N ALA A 138 -13.46 24.61 0.47
CA ALA A 138 -13.64 23.53 -0.49
C ALA A 138 -14.01 22.20 0.20
N TYR A 139 -13.40 21.90 1.34
CA TYR A 139 -13.74 20.70 2.11
C TYR A 139 -15.17 20.81 2.69
N ASN A 140 -15.55 21.98 3.22
CA ASN A 140 -16.92 22.26 3.68
C ASN A 140 -17.95 22.18 2.55
N HIS A 141 -17.63 22.73 1.37
CA HIS A 141 -18.47 22.64 0.17
C HIS A 141 -18.74 21.18 -0.23
N ILE A 142 -17.69 20.34 -0.36
CA ILE A 142 -17.84 18.92 -0.73
C ILE A 142 -18.65 18.16 0.32
N ALA A 143 -18.37 18.37 1.61
CA ALA A 143 -19.04 17.67 2.70
C ALA A 143 -20.53 18.02 2.77
N ARG A 144 -20.86 19.32 2.72
CA ARG A 144 -22.26 19.79 2.77
C ARG A 144 -23.04 19.45 1.50
N ALA A 145 -22.42 19.44 0.32
CA ALA A 145 -23.06 19.00 -0.92
C ALA A 145 -23.33 17.48 -0.93
N THR A 146 -22.40 16.69 -0.41
CA THR A 146 -22.58 15.23 -0.21
C THR A 146 -23.68 14.95 0.81
N ASN A 147 -23.71 15.67 1.93
CA ASN A 147 -24.78 15.57 2.93
C ASN A 147 -26.15 15.93 2.33
N ALA A 148 -26.27 17.11 1.71
CA ALA A 148 -27.53 17.55 1.08
C ALA A 148 -28.08 16.52 0.08
N TYR A 149 -27.23 15.89 -0.73
CA TYR A 149 -27.63 14.83 -1.65
C TYR A 149 -28.26 13.62 -0.92
N ILE A 150 -27.60 13.10 0.12
CA ILE A 150 -28.09 11.94 0.88
C ILE A 150 -29.37 12.29 1.66
N ALA A 151 -29.44 13.49 2.26
CA ALA A 151 -30.63 13.99 2.95
C ALA A 151 -31.84 14.15 1.99
N ILE A 152 -31.61 14.55 0.73
CA ILE A 152 -32.67 14.58 -0.31
C ILE A 152 -33.15 13.16 -0.63
N THR A 153 -32.25 12.18 -0.78
CA THR A 153 -32.63 10.77 -1.02
C THR A 153 -33.48 10.20 0.11
N LEU A 154 -33.24 10.63 1.35
CA LEU A 154 -34.03 10.28 2.54
C LEU A 154 -35.26 11.19 2.77
N ASN A 155 -35.59 12.08 1.81
CA ASN A 155 -36.71 13.02 1.86
C ASN A 155 -36.73 13.95 3.09
N GLN A 156 -35.56 14.35 3.58
CA GLN A 156 -35.37 15.26 4.72
C GLN A 156 -35.25 16.74 4.27
N GLU A 157 -35.32 17.69 5.21
CA GLU A 157 -35.22 19.15 4.94
C GLU A 157 -33.80 19.62 4.57
N SER A 158 -33.30 19.19 3.42
CA SER A 158 -32.01 19.63 2.84
C SER A 158 -31.97 21.11 2.45
N ASP A 159 -33.11 21.76 2.25
CA ASP A 159 -33.20 23.16 1.76
C ASP A 159 -32.54 24.19 2.70
N LYS A 160 -32.28 23.82 3.96
CA LYS A 160 -31.48 24.60 4.92
C LYS A 160 -29.97 24.38 4.73
N ILE A 161 -29.56 23.16 4.39
CA ILE A 161 -28.16 22.80 4.10
C ILE A 161 -27.73 23.47 2.79
N VAL A 162 -28.51 23.31 1.71
CA VAL A 162 -28.19 23.79 0.35
C VAL A 162 -27.97 25.30 0.30
N LYS A 163 -28.73 26.10 1.06
CA LYS A 163 -28.57 27.56 1.15
C LYS A 163 -27.20 28.01 1.66
N ASN A 164 -26.49 27.14 2.39
CA ASN A 164 -25.18 27.40 2.97
C ASN A 164 -24.03 26.78 2.14
N ILE A 165 -24.30 26.43 0.87
CA ILE A 165 -23.31 25.89 -0.07
C ILE A 165 -23.06 26.90 -1.20
N LYS A 166 -21.80 27.12 -1.52
CA LYS A 166 -21.33 28.01 -2.60
C LYS A 166 -21.54 27.33 -3.97
N LEU A 167 -22.16 28.00 -4.94
CA LEU A 167 -22.33 27.47 -6.30
C LEU A 167 -20.98 27.23 -7.00
N MET A 168 -20.87 26.16 -7.81
CA MET A 168 -19.63 25.76 -8.50
C MET A 168 -18.94 26.90 -9.28
N ASN A 169 -19.72 27.70 -10.00
CA ASN A 169 -19.19 28.79 -10.81
C ASN A 169 -18.51 29.85 -9.94
N ASN A 170 -19.04 30.10 -8.74
CA ASN A 170 -18.55 31.09 -7.77
C ASN A 170 -17.31 30.62 -7.00
N LEU A 171 -16.90 29.35 -7.14
CA LEU A 171 -15.71 28.82 -6.45
C LEU A 171 -14.43 29.52 -6.94
N ASN A 172 -13.53 29.82 -6.02
CA ASN A 172 -12.26 30.51 -6.31
C ASN A 172 -11.21 29.53 -6.91
N ARG A 173 -10.04 30.04 -7.32
CA ARG A 173 -8.97 29.25 -7.96
C ARG A 173 -8.36 28.18 -7.04
N ALA A 174 -8.16 28.51 -5.76
CA ALA A 174 -7.66 27.62 -4.71
C ALA A 174 -8.70 26.54 -4.37
N GLU A 175 -9.97 26.91 -4.22
CA GLU A 175 -11.08 25.99 -3.96
C GLU A 175 -11.23 24.96 -5.09
N LYS A 176 -11.23 25.42 -6.35
CA LYS A 176 -11.26 24.55 -7.54
C LYS A 176 -10.05 23.61 -7.60
N ALA A 177 -8.87 24.07 -7.19
CA ALA A 177 -7.67 23.22 -7.13
C ALA A 177 -7.79 22.13 -6.05
N ALA A 178 -8.30 22.49 -4.86
CA ALA A 178 -8.55 21.55 -3.77
C ALA A 178 -9.61 20.49 -4.13
N ILE A 179 -10.69 20.87 -4.83
CA ILE A 179 -11.70 19.92 -5.30
C ILE A 179 -11.10 18.94 -6.32
N CYS A 180 -10.31 19.43 -7.28
CA CYS A 180 -9.57 18.57 -8.21
C CYS A 180 -8.59 17.62 -7.48
N ALA A 181 -7.93 18.10 -6.42
CA ALA A 181 -7.05 17.28 -5.59
C ALA A 181 -7.80 16.20 -4.78
N VAL A 182 -8.99 16.50 -4.22
CA VAL A 182 -9.84 15.51 -3.54
C VAL A 182 -10.39 14.48 -4.53
N LYS A 183 -10.86 14.91 -5.71
CA LYS A 183 -11.22 14.01 -6.83
C LYS A 183 -10.08 13.05 -7.14
N ALA A 184 -8.86 13.55 -7.31
CA ALA A 184 -7.68 12.72 -7.56
C ALA A 184 -7.39 11.71 -6.43
N LYS A 185 -7.57 12.09 -5.16
CA LYS A 185 -7.45 11.16 -4.02
C LYS A 185 -8.53 10.06 -4.04
N VAL A 186 -9.77 10.42 -4.34
CA VAL A 186 -10.91 9.48 -4.40
C VAL A 186 -10.75 8.50 -5.56
N PHE A 187 -10.55 8.99 -6.79
CA PHE A 187 -10.35 8.14 -7.96
C PHE A 187 -9.13 7.21 -7.83
N MET A 188 -8.07 7.61 -7.12
CA MET A 188 -6.94 6.73 -6.81
C MET A 188 -7.32 5.46 -6.00
N GLU A 189 -8.44 5.41 -5.29
CA GLU A 189 -8.85 4.18 -4.60
C GLU A 189 -9.61 3.20 -5.49
N TYR A 190 -10.15 3.67 -6.63
CA TYR A 190 -10.82 2.90 -7.68
C TYR A 190 -9.86 2.49 -8.83
N ALA A 191 -8.67 2.04 -8.46
CA ALA A 191 -7.72 1.46 -9.39
C ALA A 191 -8.31 0.19 -10.06
N PRO A 192 -8.05 -0.06 -11.36
CA PRO A 192 -7.02 0.58 -12.17
C PRO A 192 -7.44 1.88 -12.87
N LYS A 193 -8.63 1.93 -13.51
CA LYS A 193 -9.11 3.06 -14.33
C LYS A 193 -9.11 4.39 -13.57
N GLY A 194 -9.42 4.36 -12.29
CA GLY A 194 -9.37 5.52 -11.41
C GLY A 194 -7.97 6.16 -11.27
N ASN A 195 -6.87 5.45 -11.52
CA ASN A 195 -5.54 6.07 -11.53
C ASN A 195 -5.36 7.07 -12.69
N GLU A 196 -5.93 6.76 -13.87
CA GLU A 196 -5.82 7.61 -15.07
C GLU A 196 -6.75 8.83 -14.97
N ILE A 197 -7.93 8.65 -14.37
CA ILE A 197 -8.86 9.73 -14.04
C ILE A 197 -8.23 10.65 -12.96
N ALA A 198 -7.62 10.06 -11.93
CA ALA A 198 -6.92 10.80 -10.89
C ALA A 198 -5.73 11.60 -11.42
N LEU A 199 -5.00 11.09 -12.43
CA LEU A 199 -3.93 11.83 -13.09
C LEU A 199 -4.46 13.14 -13.68
N LYS A 200 -5.51 13.07 -14.51
CA LYS A 200 -6.16 14.25 -15.13
C LYS A 200 -6.60 15.28 -14.09
N PHE A 201 -7.24 14.86 -12.99
CA PHE A 201 -7.64 15.79 -11.93
C PHE A 201 -6.45 16.37 -11.15
N SER A 202 -5.38 15.59 -10.93
CA SER A 202 -4.16 16.11 -10.29
C SER A 202 -3.38 17.10 -11.18
N GLU A 203 -3.46 16.92 -12.50
CA GLU A 203 -2.94 17.88 -13.49
C GLU A 203 -3.75 19.17 -13.49
N GLN A 204 -5.08 19.09 -13.40
CA GLN A 204 -5.94 20.28 -13.22
C GLN A 204 -5.61 21.03 -11.93
N ALA A 205 -5.41 20.34 -10.80
CA ALA A 205 -5.02 20.96 -9.53
C ALA A 205 -3.68 21.72 -9.65
N ARG A 206 -2.67 21.13 -10.32
CA ARG A 206 -1.39 21.80 -10.61
C ARG A 206 -1.52 22.94 -11.62
N ASN A 207 -2.33 22.80 -12.67
CA ASN A 207 -2.53 23.88 -13.65
C ASN A 207 -3.21 25.10 -13.02
N LEU A 208 -4.04 24.87 -12.00
CA LEU A 208 -4.56 25.92 -11.14
C LEU A 208 -3.46 26.47 -10.23
N HIS A 209 -2.85 25.67 -9.34
CA HIS A 209 -1.80 26.10 -8.41
C HIS A 209 -0.53 25.24 -8.59
N SER A 210 0.43 25.70 -9.41
CA SER A 210 1.51 24.85 -9.95
C SER A 210 2.69 24.60 -9.02
N THR A 211 2.91 25.50 -8.07
CA THR A 211 3.98 25.45 -7.05
C THR A 211 3.52 24.91 -5.71
N GLU A 212 2.22 24.64 -5.53
CA GLU A 212 1.63 24.10 -4.29
C GLU A 212 2.16 22.67 -4.02
N PRO A 213 2.96 22.46 -2.95
CA PRO A 213 3.58 21.17 -2.67
C PRO A 213 2.59 20.00 -2.57
N GLU A 214 1.41 20.18 -1.97
CA GLU A 214 0.46 19.05 -1.87
C GLU A 214 -0.11 18.67 -3.25
N TRP A 215 -0.39 19.62 -4.14
CA TRP A 215 -0.85 19.28 -5.50
C TRP A 215 0.24 18.57 -6.31
N ILE A 216 1.50 18.97 -6.13
CA ILE A 216 2.67 18.26 -6.68
C ILE A 216 2.74 16.83 -6.14
N ILE A 217 2.59 16.64 -4.83
CA ILE A 217 2.61 15.33 -4.16
C ILE A 217 1.46 14.43 -4.64
N ILE A 218 0.27 14.97 -4.88
CA ILE A 218 -0.90 14.22 -5.37
C ILE A 218 -0.70 13.79 -6.83
N TRP A 219 -0.15 14.69 -7.64
CA TRP A 219 0.18 14.39 -9.03
C TRP A 219 1.30 13.34 -9.17
N LEU A 220 2.39 13.44 -8.40
CA LEU A 220 3.44 12.42 -8.34
C LEU A 220 2.90 11.04 -7.93
N LYS A 221 1.94 11.00 -7.00
CA LYS A 221 1.22 9.76 -6.62
C LYS A 221 0.43 9.19 -7.80
N ALA A 222 -0.36 10.02 -8.47
CA ALA A 222 -1.21 9.59 -9.59
C ALA A 222 -0.39 9.15 -10.82
N LYS A 223 0.54 10.00 -11.29
CA LYS A 223 1.43 9.69 -12.42
C LYS A 223 2.27 8.45 -12.16
N GLY A 224 2.83 8.32 -10.96
CA GLY A 224 3.54 7.11 -10.53
C GLY A 224 2.68 5.85 -10.50
N ARG A 225 1.40 5.93 -10.16
CA ARG A 225 0.46 4.79 -10.20
C ARG A 225 0.15 4.37 -11.64
N VAL A 226 -0.18 5.31 -12.53
CA VAL A 226 -0.41 5.03 -13.96
C VAL A 226 0.83 4.39 -14.58
N ARG A 227 2.02 4.97 -14.36
CA ARG A 227 3.31 4.48 -14.88
C ARG A 227 3.66 3.07 -14.43
N ARG A 228 3.37 2.70 -13.18
CA ARG A 228 3.61 1.36 -12.62
C ARG A 228 2.52 0.33 -12.96
N TYR A 229 1.38 0.78 -13.48
CA TYR A 229 0.26 -0.09 -13.84
C TYR A 229 0.25 -0.42 -15.33
N ASN A 230 0.47 0.57 -16.21
CA ASN A 230 0.41 0.37 -17.66
C ASN A 230 1.72 -0.23 -18.25
N ASP A 231 2.90 0.13 -17.72
CA ASP A 231 4.18 -0.39 -18.23
C ASP A 231 4.67 -1.63 -17.47
N SER A 232 4.68 -2.79 -18.15
CA SER A 232 5.06 -4.13 -17.62
C SER A 232 6.49 -4.27 -17.07
N LEU A 233 7.30 -3.21 -17.13
CA LEU A 233 8.68 -3.15 -16.62
C LEU A 233 8.94 -2.00 -15.64
N ASN A 234 7.90 -1.25 -15.23
CA ASN A 234 7.97 0.07 -14.61
C ASN A 234 8.78 1.05 -15.49
N LYS A 235 8.12 1.98 -16.18
CA LYS A 235 8.83 3.07 -16.86
C LYS A 235 9.52 3.97 -15.81
N MET A 236 10.67 4.51 -16.17
CA MET A 236 11.43 5.45 -15.33
C MET A 236 10.63 6.75 -15.11
N PRO A 237 10.69 7.40 -13.94
CA PRO A 237 10.09 8.72 -13.75
C PRO A 237 10.57 9.72 -14.79
N GLU A 238 9.65 10.55 -15.27
CA GLU A 238 9.90 11.49 -16.38
C GLU A 238 10.51 12.82 -15.89
N LYS A 239 10.96 13.69 -16.81
CA LYS A 239 11.67 14.92 -16.44
C LYS A 239 10.80 15.84 -15.58
N ASP A 240 9.52 15.97 -15.90
CA ASP A 240 8.57 16.75 -15.12
C ASP A 240 8.32 16.20 -13.70
N GLU A 241 8.54 14.89 -13.47
CA GLU A 241 8.54 14.27 -12.14
C GLU A 241 9.84 14.53 -11.38
N MET A 242 10.97 14.63 -12.09
CA MET A 242 12.26 15.07 -11.52
C MET A 242 12.20 16.53 -11.11
N ASP A 243 11.81 17.41 -12.03
CA ASP A 243 11.63 18.85 -11.80
C ASP A 243 10.68 19.09 -10.61
N ALA A 244 9.59 18.30 -10.51
CA ALA A 244 8.67 18.31 -9.37
C ALA A 244 9.29 17.80 -8.05
N ALA A 245 10.08 16.74 -8.08
CA ALA A 245 10.78 16.23 -6.91
C ALA A 245 11.85 17.23 -6.41
N GLU A 246 12.50 17.95 -7.32
CA GLU A 246 13.44 19.03 -6.98
C GLU A 246 12.71 20.22 -6.32
N ILE A 247 11.54 20.63 -6.82
CA ILE A 247 10.69 21.63 -6.14
C ILE A 247 10.38 21.21 -4.70
N LEU A 248 9.92 19.97 -4.48
CA LEU A 248 9.65 19.46 -3.13
C LEU A 248 10.91 19.43 -2.24
N PHE A 249 12.07 19.11 -2.81
CA PHE A 249 13.36 19.14 -2.10
C PHE A 249 13.82 20.56 -1.71
N THR A 250 13.41 21.61 -2.44
CA THR A 250 13.68 23.00 -2.01
C THR A 250 12.98 23.38 -0.70
N SER A 251 11.85 22.72 -0.39
CA SER A 251 11.07 22.90 0.85
C SER A 251 11.75 22.21 2.04
N LYS A 252 12.98 22.66 2.32
CA LYS A 252 14.02 22.02 3.15
C LYS A 252 13.64 21.68 4.59
N THR A 253 12.49 22.12 5.09
CA THR A 253 12.01 21.94 6.47
C THR A 253 10.84 20.95 6.60
N ASN A 254 10.16 20.60 5.50
CA ASN A 254 8.97 19.75 5.56
C ASN A 254 9.31 18.28 5.25
N CYS A 255 9.21 17.42 6.27
CA CYS A 255 9.51 15.99 6.17
C CYS A 255 8.67 15.25 5.11
N GLN A 256 7.40 15.63 4.90
CA GLN A 256 6.53 15.01 3.90
C GLN A 256 7.01 15.33 2.48
N HIS A 257 7.38 16.59 2.21
CA HIS A 257 7.91 17.01 0.91
C HIS A 257 9.22 16.26 0.59
N LEU A 258 10.12 16.20 1.56
CA LEU A 258 11.39 15.46 1.49
C LEU A 258 11.16 13.94 1.27
N ILE A 259 10.17 13.33 1.93
CA ILE A 259 9.80 11.93 1.72
C ILE A 259 9.40 11.64 0.27
N TYR A 260 8.61 12.52 -0.36
CA TYR A 260 8.20 12.31 -1.76
C TYR A 260 9.34 12.55 -2.75
N ALA A 261 10.19 13.55 -2.53
CA ALA A 261 11.40 13.74 -3.32
C ALA A 261 12.34 12.51 -3.25
N SER A 262 12.61 12.01 -2.03
CA SER A 262 13.44 10.82 -1.80
C SER A 262 12.86 9.54 -2.42
N LYS A 263 11.52 9.38 -2.42
CA LYS A 263 10.83 8.29 -3.12
C LYS A 263 11.06 8.34 -4.64
N ILE A 264 10.92 9.50 -5.28
CA ILE A 264 11.18 9.66 -6.73
C ILE A 264 12.67 9.40 -7.06
N PHE A 265 13.61 9.99 -6.31
CA PHE A 265 15.04 9.75 -6.54
C PHE A 265 15.43 8.27 -6.34
N THR A 266 14.79 7.54 -5.42
CA THR A 266 14.98 6.09 -5.27
C THR A 266 14.50 5.29 -6.50
N GLU A 267 13.37 5.64 -7.10
CA GLU A 267 12.91 5.02 -8.36
C GLU A 267 13.90 5.30 -9.50
N VAL A 268 14.32 6.56 -9.66
CA VAL A 268 15.30 7.02 -10.67
C VAL A 268 16.64 6.29 -10.52
N ALA A 269 17.11 6.11 -9.28
CA ALA A 269 18.31 5.35 -8.96
C ALA A 269 18.19 3.87 -9.37
N PHE A 270 17.02 3.27 -9.12
CA PHE A 270 16.73 1.88 -9.48
C PHE A 270 16.66 1.67 -11.00
N HIS A 271 16.01 2.57 -11.75
CA HIS A 271 15.95 2.45 -13.21
C HIS A 271 17.33 2.66 -13.87
N ASN A 272 18.15 3.58 -13.36
CA ASN A 272 19.54 3.67 -13.79
C ASN A 272 20.34 2.39 -13.48
N LYS A 273 20.06 1.71 -12.35
CA LYS A 273 20.68 0.41 -12.01
C LYS A 273 20.32 -0.70 -13.00
N LEU A 274 19.03 -0.82 -13.35
CA LEU A 274 18.55 -1.80 -14.35
C LEU A 274 19.21 -1.55 -15.71
N ASN A 275 19.30 -0.28 -16.11
CA ASN A 275 19.95 0.18 -17.34
C ASN A 275 21.50 0.18 -17.28
N LYS A 276 22.12 -0.42 -16.24
CA LYS A 276 23.57 -0.50 -16.01
C LYS A 276 24.30 0.86 -15.89
N LYS A 277 23.56 1.97 -15.76
CA LYS A 277 24.09 3.32 -15.53
C LYS A 277 24.47 3.50 -14.05
N PHE A 278 25.49 2.77 -13.60
CA PHE A 278 25.82 2.66 -12.18
C PHE A 278 26.21 4.00 -11.52
N ASN A 279 26.84 4.92 -12.25
CA ASN A 279 27.23 6.22 -11.70
C ASN A 279 26.01 7.09 -11.35
N GLU A 280 25.06 7.25 -12.28
CA GLU A 280 23.78 7.93 -12.01
C GLU A 280 22.96 7.19 -10.95
N SER A 281 22.95 5.86 -10.98
CA SER A 281 22.28 5.05 -9.95
C SER A 281 22.83 5.35 -8.55
N ASN A 282 24.14 5.39 -8.39
CA ASN A 282 24.81 5.68 -7.12
C ASN A 282 24.56 7.13 -6.66
N LYS A 283 24.60 8.10 -7.59
CA LYS A 283 24.29 9.53 -7.34
C LYS A 283 22.89 9.70 -6.73
N TYR A 284 21.85 9.16 -7.37
CA TYR A 284 20.48 9.29 -6.86
C TYR A 284 20.21 8.45 -5.61
N TYR A 285 20.89 7.31 -5.42
CA TYR A 285 20.82 6.58 -4.14
C TYR A 285 21.48 7.33 -2.98
N LYS A 286 22.62 8.01 -3.20
CA LYS A 286 23.24 8.83 -2.14
C LYS A 286 22.38 10.05 -1.82
N LEU A 287 21.95 10.82 -2.83
CA LEU A 287 21.02 11.96 -2.64
C LEU A 287 19.75 11.55 -1.87
N SER A 288 19.16 10.39 -2.21
CA SER A 288 18.01 9.87 -1.49
C SER A 288 18.31 9.54 -0.02
N SER A 289 19.48 8.97 0.30
CA SER A 289 19.91 8.76 1.69
C SER A 289 20.20 10.06 2.43
N ASP A 290 20.84 11.04 1.78
CA ASP A 290 21.15 12.35 2.37
C ASP A 290 19.86 13.08 2.79
N ILE A 291 18.81 12.94 2.00
CA ILE A 291 17.47 13.44 2.32
C ILE A 291 16.87 12.69 3.52
N LEU A 292 17.06 11.37 3.63
CA LEU A 292 16.57 10.57 4.77
C LEU A 292 17.29 10.91 6.07
N GLU A 293 18.62 11.06 6.02
CA GLU A 293 19.44 11.51 7.15
C GLU A 293 18.89 12.85 7.69
N LYS A 294 18.62 13.80 6.79
CA LYS A 294 18.00 15.09 7.14
C LYS A 294 16.55 15.00 7.66
N ILE A 295 15.72 14.13 7.10
CA ILE A 295 14.34 13.97 7.60
C ILE A 295 14.36 13.55 9.07
N ILE A 296 15.28 12.67 9.46
CA ILE A 296 15.38 12.15 10.83
C ILE A 296 15.81 13.24 11.82
N GLU A 297 16.66 14.19 11.42
CA GLU A 297 16.97 15.40 12.21
C GLU A 297 15.73 16.29 12.47
N LEU A 298 14.72 16.23 11.58
CA LEU A 298 13.50 17.06 11.62
C LEU A 298 12.26 16.31 12.15
N THR A 299 12.34 15.01 12.40
CA THR A 299 11.17 14.12 12.53
C THR A 299 10.38 14.28 13.83
N ASN A 300 10.99 14.80 14.91
CA ASN A 300 10.39 14.87 16.25
C ASN A 300 9.72 13.54 16.67
N ASP A 301 10.39 12.43 16.35
CA ASP A 301 9.99 11.04 16.60
C ASP A 301 8.60 10.61 16.08
N ASN A 302 8.07 11.32 15.06
CA ASN A 302 6.82 10.94 14.41
C ASN A 302 6.91 9.57 13.71
N ILE A 303 6.08 8.62 14.17
CA ILE A 303 6.07 7.22 13.72
C ILE A 303 5.73 7.05 12.22
N GLU A 304 4.84 7.85 11.63
CA GLU A 304 4.51 7.74 10.19
C GLU A 304 5.69 8.23 9.32
N VAL A 305 6.42 9.25 9.79
CA VAL A 305 7.64 9.74 9.13
C VAL A 305 8.77 8.71 9.25
N LEU A 306 8.95 8.09 10.43
CA LEU A 306 9.91 6.99 10.64
C LEU A 306 9.59 5.75 9.79
N GLU A 307 8.32 5.34 9.71
CA GLU A 307 7.84 4.25 8.83
C GLU A 307 8.27 4.50 7.40
N SER A 308 7.99 5.70 6.88
CA SER A 308 8.24 6.01 5.48
C SER A 308 9.73 6.20 5.19
N CYS A 309 10.52 6.65 6.16
CA CYS A 309 11.98 6.64 6.03
C CYS A 309 12.52 5.21 5.93
N LEU A 310 12.10 4.29 6.81
CA LEU A 310 12.53 2.90 6.74
C LEU A 310 12.06 2.22 5.45
N GLN A 311 10.84 2.54 4.99
CA GLN A 311 10.29 2.05 3.73
C GLN A 311 11.18 2.41 2.53
N ILE A 312 11.75 3.62 2.51
CA ILE A 312 12.68 4.08 1.46
C ILE A 312 14.06 3.43 1.65
N TYR A 313 14.63 3.42 2.86
CA TYR A 313 15.90 2.75 3.15
C TYR A 313 15.90 1.27 2.72
N VAL A 314 14.77 0.58 2.91
CA VAL A 314 14.56 -0.81 2.50
C VAL A 314 14.58 -1.01 0.98
N ASN A 315 14.60 0.06 0.17
CA ASN A 315 14.81 0.02 -1.28
C ASN A 315 16.23 0.48 -1.69
N ILE A 316 16.92 1.31 -0.90
CA ILE A 316 18.30 1.78 -1.12
C ILE A 316 19.32 0.62 -0.86
N PRO A 317 20.45 0.52 -1.60
CA PRO A 317 21.53 -0.44 -1.31
C PRO A 317 22.28 -0.14 0.02
N LYS A 318 22.62 -1.19 0.80
CA LYS A 318 23.21 -1.07 2.17
C LYS A 318 24.46 -0.17 2.24
N GLN A 319 25.23 -0.10 1.16
CA GLN A 319 26.44 0.73 1.03
C GLN A 319 26.21 2.25 1.13
N PHE A 320 24.97 2.72 1.01
CA PHE A 320 24.63 4.14 1.17
C PHE A 320 23.99 4.45 2.53
N HIS A 321 23.71 3.43 3.34
CA HIS A 321 22.97 3.59 4.59
C HIS A 321 23.85 4.18 5.70
N SER A 322 23.42 5.28 6.32
CA SER A 322 23.95 5.70 7.62
C SER A 322 23.51 4.71 8.70
N LYS A 323 24.46 3.99 9.31
CA LYS A 323 24.17 2.98 10.34
C LYS A 323 23.47 3.61 11.54
N THR A 324 23.98 4.74 12.04
CA THR A 324 23.44 5.46 13.19
C THR A 324 21.96 5.82 13.00
N VAL A 325 21.60 6.30 11.80
CA VAL A 325 20.22 6.68 11.48
C VAL A 325 19.31 5.46 11.40
N ILE A 326 19.76 4.35 10.79
CA ILE A 326 18.96 3.12 10.77
C ILE A 326 18.81 2.53 12.18
N ASP A 327 19.88 2.48 12.99
CA ASP A 327 19.81 1.98 14.37
C ASP A 327 18.78 2.78 15.20
N GLN A 328 18.75 4.11 15.06
CA GLN A 328 17.74 4.98 15.68
C GLN A 328 16.31 4.69 15.20
N ILE A 329 16.10 4.55 13.88
CA ILE A 329 14.78 4.24 13.30
C ILE A 329 14.29 2.86 13.79
N ILE A 330 15.16 1.85 13.78
CA ILE A 330 14.82 0.49 14.22
C ILE A 330 14.52 0.45 15.72
N GLN A 331 15.28 1.16 16.55
CA GLN A 331 15.04 1.27 17.99
C GLN A 331 13.64 1.83 18.28
N LYS A 332 13.26 2.93 17.62
CA LYS A 332 11.96 3.59 17.84
C LYS A 332 10.79 2.80 17.29
N LEU A 333 10.95 2.16 16.12
CA LEU A 333 9.87 1.38 15.49
C LEU A 333 9.66 -0.03 16.08
N THR A 334 10.68 -0.65 16.68
CA THR A 334 10.62 -2.05 17.18
C THR A 334 9.53 -2.30 18.23
N HIS A 335 9.13 -1.26 18.97
CA HIS A 335 8.11 -1.33 20.02
C HIS A 335 6.70 -0.90 19.54
N VAL A 336 6.56 -0.44 18.29
CA VAL A 336 5.29 0.03 17.74
C VAL A 336 4.45 -1.15 17.26
N GLN A 337 3.29 -1.35 17.89
CA GLN A 337 2.32 -2.38 17.46
C GLN A 337 1.52 -1.89 16.25
N ASN A 338 2.03 -2.12 15.04
CA ASN A 338 1.36 -1.72 13.80
C ASN A 338 1.76 -2.63 12.62
N GLY A 339 0.78 -3.24 11.97
CA GLY A 339 1.00 -4.24 10.91
C GLY A 339 1.76 -3.75 9.67
N GLN A 340 1.86 -2.44 9.44
CA GLN A 340 2.68 -1.83 8.37
C GLN A 340 4.11 -1.55 8.85
N VAL A 341 4.30 -1.18 10.12
CA VAL A 341 5.64 -1.08 10.72
C VAL A 341 6.28 -2.47 10.82
N ASP A 342 5.53 -3.45 11.33
CA ASP A 342 5.89 -4.88 11.35
C ASP A 342 6.29 -5.39 9.96
N PHE A 343 5.53 -5.05 8.91
CA PHE A 343 5.87 -5.42 7.52
C PHE A 343 7.26 -4.90 7.09
N ILE A 344 7.57 -3.65 7.43
CA ILE A 344 8.79 -2.98 6.98
C ILE A 344 10.00 -3.40 7.83
N LEU A 345 9.84 -3.56 9.16
CA LEU A 345 10.84 -4.18 10.03
C LEU A 345 11.17 -5.60 9.56
N GLY A 346 10.14 -6.40 9.28
CA GLY A 346 10.28 -7.74 8.72
C GLY A 346 11.06 -7.78 7.40
N LYS A 347 10.75 -6.86 6.47
CA LYS A 347 11.53 -6.69 5.22
C LYS A 347 12.96 -6.22 5.47
N TYR A 348 13.20 -5.37 6.46
CA TYR A 348 14.54 -4.90 6.81
C TYR A 348 15.42 -6.06 7.29
N TYR A 349 14.97 -6.81 8.30
CA TYR A 349 15.69 -7.97 8.82
C TYR A 349 15.91 -9.05 7.75
N LEU A 350 14.89 -9.35 6.92
CA LEU A 350 15.01 -10.28 5.79
C LEU A 350 16.07 -9.86 4.75
N LYS A 351 16.17 -8.56 4.43
CA LYS A 351 16.99 -8.09 3.30
C LYS A 351 18.40 -7.65 3.68
N TYR A 352 18.60 -7.03 4.85
CA TYR A 352 19.85 -6.34 5.21
C TYR A 352 20.66 -7.04 6.30
N GLU A 353 20.00 -7.57 7.32
CA GLU A 353 20.66 -8.31 8.41
C GLU A 353 20.68 -9.82 8.14
N LYS A 354 19.71 -10.32 7.36
CA LYS A 354 19.44 -11.76 7.13
C LYS A 354 19.10 -12.52 8.42
N ASP A 355 18.59 -11.79 9.42
CA ASP A 355 18.03 -12.34 10.64
C ASP A 355 16.62 -12.85 10.33
N TYR A 356 16.57 -14.11 9.88
CA TYR A 356 15.31 -14.72 9.41
C TYR A 356 14.32 -14.98 10.54
N GLU A 357 14.79 -15.16 11.79
CA GLU A 357 13.89 -15.33 12.95
C GLU A 357 13.26 -14.00 13.37
N LYS A 358 14.01 -12.89 13.44
CA LYS A 358 13.39 -11.56 13.63
C LYS A 358 12.46 -11.22 12.47
N ALA A 359 12.88 -11.50 11.23
CA ALA A 359 12.01 -11.32 10.07
C ALA A 359 10.71 -12.11 10.21
N LYS A 360 10.76 -13.37 10.66
CA LYS A 360 9.58 -14.20 10.92
C LYS A 360 8.68 -13.58 11.98
N ILE A 361 9.23 -13.13 13.11
CA ILE A 361 8.46 -12.52 14.21
C ILE A 361 7.67 -11.31 13.72
N PHE A 362 8.33 -10.33 13.08
CA PHE A 362 7.67 -9.13 12.59
C PHE A 362 6.68 -9.43 11.44
N LEU A 363 7.03 -10.31 10.49
CA LEU A 363 6.12 -10.65 9.39
C LEU A 363 4.90 -11.46 9.86
N SER A 364 5.02 -12.26 10.92
CA SER A 364 3.88 -12.95 11.54
C SER A 364 2.93 -11.97 12.22
N ARG A 365 3.45 -10.98 12.97
CA ARG A 365 2.65 -9.89 13.55
C ARG A 365 1.94 -9.08 12.47
N GLY A 366 2.68 -8.69 11.43
CA GLY A 366 2.12 -7.98 10.28
C GLY A 366 1.03 -8.76 9.56
N MET A 367 1.20 -10.09 9.40
CA MET A 367 0.16 -10.95 8.82
C MET A 367 -1.09 -11.05 9.73
N ALA A 368 -0.91 -11.20 11.05
CA ALA A 368 -2.01 -11.21 12.00
C ALA A 368 -2.80 -9.89 12.00
N ALA A 369 -2.11 -8.77 11.79
CA ALA A 369 -2.69 -7.44 11.57
C ALA A 369 -3.16 -7.18 10.11
N GLY A 370 -3.50 -8.23 9.35
CA GLY A 370 -4.11 -8.12 8.02
C GLY A 370 -3.18 -7.67 6.87
N ASN A 371 -1.87 -7.59 7.08
CA ASN A 371 -0.95 -7.17 6.02
C ASN A 371 -0.62 -8.33 5.07
N PHE A 372 -1.27 -8.34 3.90
CA PHE A 372 -1.00 -9.29 2.82
C PHE A 372 0.46 -9.28 2.33
N GLY A 373 1.12 -8.12 2.36
CA GLY A 373 2.55 -8.01 2.03
C GLY A 373 3.41 -8.80 3.02
N SER A 374 3.07 -8.76 4.30
CA SER A 374 3.73 -9.55 5.34
C SER A 374 3.52 -11.05 5.14
N ALA A 375 2.30 -11.49 4.83
CA ALA A 375 2.00 -12.90 4.55
C ALA A 375 2.86 -13.48 3.39
N LEU A 376 3.04 -12.71 2.31
CA LEU A 376 3.88 -13.12 1.18
C LEU A 376 5.39 -13.11 1.49
N GLN A 377 5.88 -12.20 2.34
CA GLN A 377 7.27 -12.25 2.78
C GLN A 377 7.52 -13.32 3.86
N LEU A 378 6.52 -13.64 4.69
CA LEU A 378 6.57 -14.71 5.69
C LEU A 378 6.74 -16.07 5.01
N LEU A 379 5.92 -16.36 3.99
CA LEU A 379 6.06 -17.55 3.14
C LEU A 379 7.50 -17.73 2.61
N LYS A 380 8.14 -16.63 2.21
CA LYS A 380 9.51 -16.60 1.71
C LYS A 380 10.56 -16.78 2.83
N VAL A 381 10.31 -16.28 4.05
CA VAL A 381 11.14 -16.53 5.23
C VAL A 381 11.07 -18.00 5.63
N ASP A 382 9.88 -18.58 5.69
CA ASP A 382 9.72 -20.00 6.00
C ASP A 382 10.40 -20.89 4.94
N CYS A 383 10.30 -20.56 3.65
CA CYS A 383 11.05 -21.21 2.56
C CYS A 383 12.57 -20.92 2.55
N LEU A 384 13.09 -20.14 3.50
CA LEU A 384 14.52 -19.93 3.73
C LEU A 384 15.01 -20.61 5.02
N LEU A 385 14.13 -20.75 6.02
CA LEU A 385 14.38 -21.48 7.27
C LEU A 385 14.20 -23.00 7.11
N GLN A 386 13.22 -23.42 6.30
CA GLN A 386 12.91 -24.81 5.99
C GLN A 386 12.94 -25.03 4.47
N PRO A 387 13.41 -26.19 3.99
CA PRO A 387 13.47 -26.46 2.56
C PRO A 387 12.08 -26.83 2.00
N VAL A 388 11.86 -26.56 0.71
CA VAL A 388 10.54 -26.56 0.05
C VAL A 388 9.93 -27.98 -0.12
N ASN A 389 10.69 -29.02 0.21
CA ASN A 389 10.20 -30.41 0.31
C ASN A 389 9.57 -30.74 1.68
N GLU A 390 9.92 -30.01 2.74
CA GLU A 390 9.40 -30.19 4.10
C GLU A 390 8.38 -29.11 4.47
N PHE A 391 8.61 -27.86 4.07
CA PHE A 391 7.69 -26.77 4.32
C PHE A 391 6.36 -26.97 3.54
N PRO A 392 5.18 -26.95 4.20
CA PRO A 392 3.90 -27.26 3.56
C PRO A 392 3.34 -26.09 2.73
N ILE A 393 4.09 -25.70 1.69
CA ILE A 393 3.91 -24.46 0.92
C ILE A 393 2.50 -24.27 0.35
N VAL A 394 1.86 -25.31 -0.19
CA VAL A 394 0.49 -25.22 -0.74
C VAL A 394 -0.55 -25.02 0.37
N LYS A 395 -0.38 -25.67 1.53
CA LYS A 395 -1.25 -25.47 2.70
C LYS A 395 -1.16 -24.03 3.20
N THR A 396 0.05 -23.47 3.26
CA THR A 396 0.27 -22.07 3.63
C THR A 396 -0.30 -21.09 2.59
N LEU A 397 -0.10 -21.35 1.29
CA LEU A 397 -0.68 -20.55 0.22
C LEU A 397 -2.22 -20.58 0.25
N ASN A 398 -2.84 -21.75 0.48
CA ASN A 398 -4.31 -21.86 0.61
C ASN A 398 -4.85 -21.16 1.87
N MET A 399 -4.11 -21.17 2.98
CA MET A 399 -4.43 -20.33 4.15
C MET A 399 -4.43 -18.84 3.77
N ILE A 400 -3.42 -18.36 3.03
CA ILE A 400 -3.35 -16.98 2.56
C ILE A 400 -4.49 -16.67 1.56
N TYR A 401 -4.85 -17.59 0.66
CA TYR A 401 -5.99 -17.45 -0.27
C TYR A 401 -7.35 -17.26 0.44
N ASN A 402 -7.52 -17.94 1.58
CA ASN A 402 -8.72 -17.86 2.41
C ASN A 402 -8.76 -16.58 3.25
N VAL A 403 -7.64 -16.20 3.88
CA VAL A 403 -7.54 -14.99 4.72
C VAL A 403 -7.64 -13.69 3.90
N PHE A 404 -7.25 -13.70 2.63
CA PHE A 404 -7.22 -12.50 1.78
C PHE A 404 -8.16 -12.62 0.57
N PRO A 405 -9.48 -12.35 0.74
CA PRO A 405 -10.50 -12.68 -0.26
C PRO A 405 -10.45 -11.85 -1.55
N SER A 406 -9.78 -10.69 -1.55
CA SER A 406 -9.62 -9.82 -2.72
C SER A 406 -9.06 -10.59 -3.94
N PRO A 407 -9.78 -10.64 -5.09
CA PRO A 407 -9.35 -11.39 -6.27
C PRO A 407 -7.93 -11.05 -6.77
N GLN A 408 -7.47 -9.79 -6.62
CA GLN A 408 -6.11 -9.39 -7.03
C GLN A 408 -5.03 -10.03 -6.15
N ARG A 409 -5.31 -10.16 -4.84
CA ARG A 409 -4.44 -10.87 -3.89
C ARG A 409 -4.46 -12.38 -4.19
N ARG A 410 -5.64 -12.92 -4.51
CA ARG A 410 -5.83 -14.32 -4.90
C ARG A 410 -5.08 -14.71 -6.17
N LEU A 411 -5.07 -13.89 -7.23
CA LEU A 411 -4.23 -14.15 -8.42
C LEU A 411 -2.74 -14.28 -8.06
N ILE A 412 -2.22 -13.42 -7.18
CA ILE A 412 -0.82 -13.51 -6.74
C ILE A 412 -0.56 -14.84 -6.01
N VAL A 413 -1.45 -15.25 -5.09
CA VAL A 413 -1.33 -16.53 -4.37
C VAL A 413 -1.42 -17.72 -5.31
N LEU A 414 -2.45 -17.77 -6.17
CA LEU A 414 -2.64 -18.82 -7.16
C LEU A 414 -1.47 -18.91 -8.15
N SER A 415 -0.84 -17.80 -8.53
CA SER A 415 0.36 -17.81 -9.38
C SER A 415 1.53 -18.57 -8.74
N GLN A 416 1.69 -18.49 -7.41
CA GLN A 416 2.74 -19.24 -6.69
C GLN A 416 2.42 -20.74 -6.61
N ILE A 417 1.13 -21.10 -6.45
CA ILE A 417 0.68 -22.50 -6.48
C ILE A 417 0.86 -23.10 -7.88
N LEU A 418 0.53 -22.35 -8.94
CA LEU A 418 0.77 -22.73 -10.33
C LEU A 418 2.25 -22.96 -10.62
N ILE A 419 3.14 -22.08 -10.16
CA ILE A 419 4.60 -22.28 -10.28
C ILE A 419 5.03 -23.55 -9.52
N TYR A 420 4.55 -23.75 -8.29
CA TYR A 420 4.90 -24.93 -7.50
C TYR A 420 4.49 -26.24 -8.19
N TYR A 421 3.25 -26.36 -8.66
CA TYR A 421 2.79 -27.58 -9.33
C TYR A 421 3.35 -27.80 -10.73
N TYR A 422 3.74 -26.73 -11.42
CA TYR A 422 4.54 -26.84 -12.65
C TYR A 422 5.84 -27.60 -12.37
N TYR A 423 6.62 -27.19 -11.36
CA TYR A 423 7.90 -27.84 -11.02
C TYR A 423 7.74 -29.19 -10.31
N LYS A 424 6.66 -29.41 -9.55
CA LYS A 424 6.32 -30.73 -9.00
C LYS A 424 5.72 -31.70 -10.04
N ASN A 425 5.58 -31.26 -11.30
CA ASN A 425 5.15 -32.11 -12.42
C ASN A 425 3.77 -32.78 -12.21
N ASN A 426 2.87 -32.18 -11.41
CA ASN A 426 1.55 -32.74 -11.10
C ASN A 426 0.47 -32.17 -12.05
N PRO A 427 -0.09 -32.96 -13.00
CA PRO A 427 -1.03 -32.46 -13.99
C PRO A 427 -2.39 -32.06 -13.41
N LYS A 428 -2.94 -32.87 -12.50
CA LYS A 428 -4.31 -32.68 -11.96
C LYS A 428 -4.39 -31.41 -11.14
N GLU A 429 -3.44 -31.23 -10.21
CA GLU A 429 -3.33 -30.02 -9.41
C GLU A 429 -3.06 -28.78 -10.27
N LEU A 430 -2.15 -28.86 -11.26
CA LEU A 430 -1.84 -27.72 -12.13
C LEU A 430 -3.08 -27.25 -12.91
N MET A 431 -3.90 -28.18 -13.43
CA MET A 431 -5.14 -27.83 -14.11
C MET A 431 -6.22 -27.30 -13.15
N HIS A 432 -6.33 -27.86 -11.93
CA HIS A 432 -7.27 -27.38 -10.91
C HIS A 432 -6.99 -25.92 -10.49
N TYR A 433 -5.75 -25.59 -10.13
CA TYR A 433 -5.40 -24.21 -9.77
C TYR A 433 -5.38 -23.26 -10.98
N LEU A 434 -5.22 -23.76 -12.21
CA LEU A 434 -5.36 -22.94 -13.42
C LEU A 434 -6.81 -22.56 -13.68
N LYS A 435 -7.75 -23.50 -13.45
CA LYS A 435 -9.18 -23.21 -13.48
C LYS A 435 -9.54 -22.13 -12.45
N LEU A 436 -9.14 -22.30 -11.19
CA LEU A 436 -9.35 -21.31 -10.12
C LEU A 436 -8.73 -19.94 -10.43
N TYR A 437 -7.62 -19.88 -11.18
CA TYR A 437 -6.97 -18.64 -11.61
C TYR A 437 -7.78 -17.90 -12.67
N LEU A 438 -8.36 -18.63 -13.63
CA LEU A 438 -9.19 -18.08 -14.70
C LEU A 438 -10.59 -17.66 -14.21
N GLU A 439 -11.12 -18.34 -13.20
CA GLU A 439 -12.42 -18.08 -12.55
C GLU A 439 -12.43 -16.89 -11.58
N GLN A 440 -11.29 -16.21 -11.34
CA GLN A 440 -11.30 -14.96 -10.57
C GLN A 440 -12.01 -13.83 -11.36
N ASP A 441 -12.90 -13.06 -10.69
CA ASP A 441 -13.61 -11.90 -11.25
C ASP A 441 -12.66 -10.70 -11.46
N ILE A 442 -11.78 -10.85 -12.47
CA ILE A 442 -10.77 -9.89 -12.92
C ILE A 442 -10.67 -9.99 -14.45
N ASP A 443 -10.37 -8.86 -15.09
CA ASP A 443 -10.09 -8.77 -16.51
C ASP A 443 -8.91 -9.66 -16.97
N ASP A 444 -9.04 -10.28 -18.14
CA ASP A 444 -8.06 -11.25 -18.63
C ASP A 444 -6.71 -10.62 -19.01
N THR A 445 -6.67 -9.32 -19.35
CA THR A 445 -5.40 -8.56 -19.53
C THR A 445 -4.60 -8.56 -18.23
N LEU A 446 -5.29 -8.38 -17.09
CA LEU A 446 -4.68 -8.43 -15.76
C LEU A 446 -4.21 -9.84 -15.40
N LYS A 447 -5.06 -10.86 -15.62
CA LYS A 447 -4.68 -12.27 -15.40
C LYS A 447 -3.43 -12.65 -16.20
N LYS A 448 -3.35 -12.22 -17.47
CA LYS A 448 -2.19 -12.41 -18.35
C LYS A 448 -0.95 -11.67 -17.83
N ASN A 449 -1.06 -10.40 -17.46
CA ASN A 449 0.05 -9.59 -16.93
C ASN A 449 0.64 -10.16 -15.62
N TYR A 450 -0.20 -10.68 -14.72
CA TYR A 450 0.27 -11.37 -13.52
C TYR A 450 1.09 -12.63 -13.84
N LEU A 451 0.68 -13.48 -14.78
CA LEU A 451 1.47 -14.68 -15.18
C LEU A 451 2.77 -14.34 -15.94
N ILE A 452 2.82 -13.19 -16.63
CA ILE A 452 4.02 -12.69 -17.33
C ILE A 452 5.09 -12.19 -16.34
N THR A 453 4.65 -11.59 -15.24
CA THR A 453 5.51 -11.00 -14.20
C THR A 453 5.75 -11.94 -13.01
N ALA A 454 5.00 -13.04 -12.91
CA ALA A 454 5.12 -14.03 -11.85
C ALA A 454 6.53 -14.63 -11.77
N TYR A 455 7.03 -14.71 -10.53
CA TYR A 455 8.34 -15.24 -10.18
C TYR A 455 8.21 -16.02 -8.85
N PRO A 456 8.90 -17.16 -8.67
CA PRO A 456 8.77 -17.95 -7.44
C PRO A 456 9.29 -17.20 -6.20
N MET A 457 8.52 -17.22 -5.12
CA MET A 457 8.93 -16.69 -3.81
C MET A 457 9.88 -17.65 -3.06
N PHE A 458 10.04 -18.87 -3.55
CA PHE A 458 10.85 -19.96 -3.01
C PHE A 458 12.00 -20.33 -3.97
N LYS A 459 13.03 -21.03 -3.47
CA LYS A 459 14.17 -21.45 -4.31
C LYS A 459 13.77 -22.61 -5.23
N ILE A 460 14.20 -22.53 -6.49
CA ILE A 460 14.04 -23.57 -7.51
C ILE A 460 15.34 -23.65 -8.32
N ASN A 461 15.76 -24.85 -8.71
CA ASN A 461 17.05 -25.10 -9.36
C ASN A 461 17.19 -24.43 -10.74
N GLU A 462 16.07 -24.30 -11.46
CA GLU A 462 15.96 -23.50 -12.67
C GLU A 462 15.06 -22.30 -12.41
N LEU A 463 15.45 -21.11 -12.87
CA LEU A 463 14.73 -19.87 -12.64
C LEU A 463 14.20 -19.30 -13.95
N PHE A 464 12.87 -19.15 -14.03
CA PHE A 464 12.25 -18.36 -15.09
C PHE A 464 12.75 -16.91 -15.06
N LYS A 465 13.13 -16.39 -16.22
CA LYS A 465 13.20 -14.96 -16.48
C LYS A 465 11.78 -14.41 -16.67
N THR A 466 11.61 -13.10 -16.56
CA THR A 466 10.36 -12.40 -16.90
C THR A 466 9.83 -12.81 -18.28
N LYS A 467 8.51 -12.88 -18.44
CA LYS A 467 7.78 -13.43 -19.60
C LYS A 467 7.93 -14.95 -19.82
N GLN A 468 8.86 -15.68 -19.17
CA GLN A 468 9.05 -17.11 -19.47
C GLN A 468 8.00 -18.04 -18.84
N PHE A 469 7.47 -17.73 -17.65
CA PHE A 469 6.54 -18.65 -16.97
C PHE A 469 5.24 -18.85 -17.76
N LEU A 470 4.58 -17.79 -18.24
CA LEU A 470 3.35 -17.92 -19.04
C LEU A 470 3.57 -18.79 -20.30
N ASN A 471 4.70 -18.62 -20.99
CA ASN A 471 5.01 -19.40 -22.19
C ASN A 471 5.28 -20.88 -21.85
N ALA A 472 6.02 -21.14 -20.77
CA ALA A 472 6.31 -22.49 -20.28
C ALA A 472 5.03 -23.20 -19.81
N LEU A 473 4.16 -22.49 -19.07
CA LEU A 473 2.85 -22.96 -18.64
C LEU A 473 1.96 -23.27 -19.85
N SER A 474 1.92 -22.41 -20.87
CA SER A 474 1.13 -22.64 -22.08
C SER A 474 1.58 -23.87 -22.85
N LEU A 475 2.89 -24.05 -23.06
CA LEU A 475 3.44 -25.26 -23.67
C LEU A 475 3.10 -26.51 -22.82
N ARG A 476 3.16 -26.40 -21.49
CA ARG A 476 2.84 -27.50 -20.59
C ARG A 476 1.36 -27.89 -20.63
N VAL A 477 0.44 -26.94 -20.55
CA VAL A 477 -1.01 -27.17 -20.60
C VAL A 477 -1.41 -27.83 -21.92
N ASN A 478 -0.91 -27.33 -23.06
CA ASN A 478 -1.14 -27.94 -24.37
C ASN A 478 -0.63 -29.39 -24.46
N ASN A 479 0.51 -29.70 -23.82
CA ASN A 479 1.05 -31.07 -23.77
C ASN A 479 0.25 -31.99 -22.83
N LEU A 480 -0.20 -31.50 -21.68
CA LEU A 480 -1.00 -32.28 -20.72
C LEU A 480 -2.30 -32.82 -21.33
N ILE A 481 -2.88 -32.10 -22.28
CA ILE A 481 -4.14 -32.46 -22.93
C ILE A 481 -3.96 -33.59 -23.96
N ARG A 482 -2.72 -33.77 -24.45
CA ARG A 482 -2.35 -34.81 -25.43
C ARG A 482 -1.72 -36.06 -24.81
N LEU A 483 -1.07 -35.92 -23.65
CA LEU A 483 -0.13 -36.92 -23.10
C LEU A 483 -0.52 -37.50 -21.73
N HIS A 484 -1.67 -37.11 -21.17
CA HIS A 484 -2.11 -37.58 -19.85
C HIS A 484 -3.47 -38.27 -19.95
N ASP A 485 -3.61 -39.40 -19.26
CA ASP A 485 -4.86 -40.14 -19.18
C ASP A 485 -5.83 -39.45 -18.21
N TRP A 486 -6.79 -38.75 -18.80
CA TRP A 486 -7.89 -38.07 -18.12
C TRP A 486 -9.18 -38.92 -18.19
N THR A 487 -9.96 -38.95 -17.11
CA THR A 487 -11.34 -39.50 -17.14
C THR A 487 -12.24 -38.70 -18.08
N LYS A 488 -13.45 -39.19 -18.38
CA LYS A 488 -14.40 -38.46 -19.24
C LYS A 488 -14.76 -37.08 -18.68
N GLU A 489 -15.08 -37.02 -17.38
CA GLU A 489 -15.40 -35.79 -16.65
C GLU A 489 -14.19 -34.84 -16.57
N GLU A 490 -13.00 -35.39 -16.29
CA GLU A 490 -11.76 -34.60 -16.29
C GLU A 490 -11.48 -33.97 -17.66
N LYS A 491 -11.73 -34.68 -18.77
CA LYS A 491 -11.54 -34.15 -20.13
C LYS A 491 -12.40 -32.92 -20.40
N GLU A 492 -13.65 -32.90 -19.93
CA GLU A 492 -14.55 -31.76 -20.10
C GLU A 492 -14.07 -30.54 -19.29
N ILE A 493 -13.69 -30.74 -18.02
CA ILE A 493 -13.14 -29.69 -17.15
C ILE A 493 -11.81 -29.14 -17.70
N VAL A 494 -10.91 -30.03 -18.11
CA VAL A 494 -9.59 -29.69 -18.67
C VAL A 494 -9.73 -28.95 -20.00
N LYS A 495 -10.67 -29.34 -20.86
CA LYS A 495 -10.95 -28.65 -22.12
C LYS A 495 -11.50 -27.24 -21.88
N GLY A 496 -12.52 -27.08 -21.03
CA GLY A 496 -13.06 -25.75 -20.69
C GLY A 496 -12.00 -24.83 -20.07
N THR A 497 -11.10 -25.40 -19.27
CA THR A 497 -9.95 -24.66 -18.70
C THR A 497 -8.94 -24.23 -19.78
N LEU A 498 -8.65 -25.09 -20.78
CA LEU A 498 -7.84 -24.72 -21.94
C LEU A 498 -8.50 -23.61 -22.76
N ASP A 499 -9.78 -23.73 -23.05
CA ASP A 499 -10.49 -22.78 -23.92
C ASP A 499 -10.51 -21.38 -23.28
N ASN A 500 -10.79 -21.29 -21.97
CA ASN A 500 -10.67 -20.04 -21.19
C ASN A 500 -9.21 -19.52 -21.14
N PHE A 501 -8.23 -20.41 -20.95
CA PHE A 501 -6.81 -20.01 -20.97
C PHE A 501 -6.37 -19.48 -22.34
N ASN A 502 -6.88 -20.05 -23.42
CA ASN A 502 -6.64 -19.60 -24.79
C ASN A 502 -7.32 -18.26 -25.11
N ILE A 503 -8.48 -17.98 -24.52
CA ILE A 503 -9.12 -16.64 -24.58
C ILE A 503 -8.21 -15.63 -23.88
N MET A 504 -7.82 -15.88 -22.63
CA MET A 504 -6.91 -15.01 -21.86
C MET A 504 -5.56 -14.80 -22.58
N LEU A 505 -5.00 -15.84 -23.20
CA LEU A 505 -3.77 -15.72 -24.00
C LEU A 505 -3.93 -14.84 -25.25
N LYS A 506 -5.09 -14.85 -25.91
CA LYS A 506 -5.37 -14.06 -27.12
C LYS A 506 -5.56 -12.56 -26.84
N VAL A 507 -5.91 -12.18 -25.61
CA VAL A 507 -6.05 -10.76 -25.23
C VAL A 507 -4.78 -9.99 -25.57
N GLN A 508 -4.89 -8.97 -26.43
CA GLN A 508 -3.76 -8.11 -26.76
C GLN A 508 -3.36 -7.29 -25.54
N LEU A 509 -2.06 -7.27 -25.24
CA LEU A 509 -1.51 -6.27 -24.34
C LEU A 509 -1.21 -5.02 -25.15
N TYR A 510 -1.45 -3.85 -24.58
CA TYR A 510 -1.01 -2.58 -25.17
C TYR A 510 0.53 -2.43 -25.06
N GLU A 511 1.28 -3.26 -25.79
CA GLU A 511 2.70 -3.02 -26.02
C GLU A 511 2.83 -1.88 -27.03
N ASN A 512 3.46 -0.78 -26.62
CA ASN A 512 3.56 0.46 -27.40
C ASN A 512 4.12 0.23 -28.82
N GLN A 513 3.40 0.67 -29.85
CA GLN A 513 3.73 0.52 -31.29
C GLN A 513 4.95 1.36 -31.77
N HIS A 514 5.94 1.59 -30.91
CA HIS A 514 7.04 2.54 -31.14
C HIS A 514 8.44 1.97 -30.80
N VAL A 515 8.61 0.64 -30.73
CA VAL A 515 9.91 0.01 -30.36
C VAL A 515 10.41 -1.07 -31.34
N GLU A 516 9.58 -1.60 -32.24
CA GLU A 516 10.01 -2.69 -33.14
C GLU A 516 11.03 -2.27 -34.21
N ASP A 517 11.07 -0.98 -34.58
CA ASP A 517 11.66 -0.52 -35.84
C ASP A 517 13.20 -0.28 -35.83
N LYS A 518 13.92 -0.63 -34.75
CA LYS A 518 15.38 -0.35 -34.64
C LYS A 518 16.31 -1.45 -34.15
N ASN A 519 15.83 -2.60 -33.66
CA ASN A 519 16.71 -3.65 -33.10
C ASN A 519 16.67 -4.98 -33.87
N LYS A 520 17.03 -4.93 -35.16
CA LYS A 520 17.19 -6.12 -36.03
C LYS A 520 18.61 -6.76 -35.97
N TYR A 521 19.57 -6.08 -35.34
CA TYR A 521 20.95 -6.57 -35.12
C TYR A 521 21.21 -6.85 -33.61
N ASP A 522 22.36 -7.46 -33.30
CA ASP A 522 22.83 -7.86 -31.95
C ASP A 522 22.12 -9.00 -31.20
N LYS A 523 21.38 -9.87 -31.91
CA LYS A 523 20.76 -11.07 -31.32
C LYS A 523 21.71 -12.26 -31.00
N LYS A 524 23.05 -12.09 -31.08
CA LYS A 524 24.03 -13.20 -30.96
C LYS A 524 25.05 -13.14 -29.80
N ASN A 525 25.49 -11.96 -29.32
CA ASN A 525 26.67 -11.85 -28.41
C ASN A 525 26.35 -11.59 -26.92
N LEU A 526 25.18 -12.02 -26.43
CA LEU A 526 24.81 -11.90 -24.99
C LEU A 526 24.80 -13.23 -24.21
N PHE A 527 25.27 -14.32 -24.83
CA PHE A 527 25.56 -15.59 -24.17
C PHE A 527 27.03 -15.61 -23.70
N TYR A 528 27.34 -16.43 -22.69
CA TYR A 528 28.65 -16.53 -22.01
C TYR A 528 29.18 -15.24 -21.35
N ASN A 529 28.88 -15.07 -20.05
CA ASN A 529 29.93 -14.79 -19.03
C ASN A 529 29.45 -14.76 -17.56
N ARG A 530 28.16 -14.55 -17.27
CA ARG A 530 27.69 -14.33 -15.89
C ARG A 530 27.59 -15.56 -14.95
N SER A 531 27.88 -16.78 -15.43
CA SER A 531 27.72 -18.00 -14.62
C SER A 531 28.83 -18.24 -13.59
N LYS A 532 30.11 -17.99 -13.94
CA LYS A 532 31.28 -18.52 -13.21
C LYS A 532 31.59 -17.90 -11.84
N ASN A 533 30.97 -16.78 -11.45
CA ASN A 533 31.33 -16.06 -10.22
C ASN A 533 30.54 -16.45 -8.95
N TRP A 534 29.41 -17.16 -9.04
CA TRP A 534 28.67 -17.60 -7.85
C TRP A 534 29.19 -18.94 -7.28
N GLN A 535 29.57 -19.88 -8.15
CA GLN A 535 30.06 -21.20 -7.73
C GLN A 535 31.34 -21.14 -6.87
N LYS A 536 32.21 -20.14 -7.10
CA LYS A 536 33.44 -19.96 -6.30
C LYS A 536 33.20 -19.52 -4.85
N GLN A 537 32.04 -18.97 -4.49
CA GLN A 537 31.76 -18.56 -3.11
C GLN A 537 31.25 -19.69 -2.21
N GLN A 538 30.70 -20.78 -2.76
CA GLN A 538 30.28 -21.93 -1.94
C GLN A 538 31.47 -22.77 -1.45
N VAL A 539 32.47 -22.99 -2.31
CA VAL A 539 33.68 -23.77 -1.97
C VAL A 539 34.48 -23.14 -0.82
N TYR A 540 34.45 -21.81 -0.69
CA TYR A 540 35.19 -21.08 0.35
C TYR A 540 34.46 -21.01 1.72
N LEU A 541 33.23 -21.51 1.80
CA LEU A 541 32.42 -21.54 3.03
C LEU A 541 32.25 -22.95 3.59
N SER A 542 32.22 -24.00 2.75
CA SER A 542 32.25 -25.39 3.24
C SER A 542 33.63 -25.78 3.80
N SER A 543 34.72 -25.21 3.26
CA SER A 543 36.09 -25.59 3.60
C SER A 543 36.63 -25.00 4.93
N LYS A 544 35.85 -24.20 5.67
CA LYS A 544 36.36 -23.46 6.84
C LYS A 544 35.92 -23.98 8.22
N ASN A 545 35.02 -24.98 8.26
CA ASN A 545 34.40 -25.48 9.50
C ASN A 545 34.76 -26.93 9.86
N ILE A 546 35.83 -27.51 9.29
CA ILE A 546 36.22 -28.91 9.54
C ILE A 546 37.59 -29.04 10.24
N ASP A 547 38.62 -28.31 9.81
CA ASP A 547 40.01 -28.52 10.30
C ASP A 547 40.45 -27.59 11.46
N LYS A 548 39.68 -27.51 12.56
CA LYS A 548 40.10 -26.77 13.79
C LYS A 548 39.80 -27.44 15.14
N THR A 549 39.79 -28.78 15.22
CA THR A 549 39.71 -29.50 16.51
C THR A 549 40.60 -30.76 16.58
N LYS A 550 41.92 -30.59 16.44
CA LYS A 550 42.98 -31.49 17.00
C LYS A 550 44.37 -30.90 16.78
N LYS A 551 45.29 -31.17 17.75
CA LYS A 551 46.73 -30.83 17.76
C LYS A 551 47.04 -29.31 17.84
N ASN A 552 48.03 -28.83 18.58
CA ASN A 552 49.02 -29.46 19.47
C ASN A 552 49.19 -28.65 20.77
N SER A 553 49.88 -29.22 21.76
CA SER A 553 50.25 -28.58 23.01
C SER A 553 51.75 -28.79 23.35
N VAL A 554 52.25 -27.89 24.21
CA VAL A 554 53.53 -27.92 24.98
C VAL A 554 54.88 -27.75 24.23
N TYR A 555 55.77 -26.99 24.90
CA TYR A 555 57.21 -26.75 24.64
C TYR A 555 57.59 -25.91 23.38
N ASN A 556 58.59 -25.01 23.42
CA ASN A 556 59.73 -24.85 24.34
C ASN A 556 60.09 -23.36 24.68
N LYS A 557 60.54 -23.15 25.92
CA LYS A 557 61.66 -22.31 26.43
C LYS A 557 61.80 -20.80 26.09
N GLU A 558 61.89 -20.04 27.18
CA GLU A 558 62.40 -18.66 27.38
C GLU A 558 63.90 -18.63 27.82
N PRO A 559 64.53 -17.46 28.10
CA PRO A 559 64.22 -16.07 27.70
C PRO A 559 65.40 -15.50 26.84
N PRO A 560 66.46 -14.74 27.28
CA PRO A 560 66.73 -13.89 28.48
C PRO A 560 67.14 -12.42 28.21
N ALA A 561 66.82 -11.51 29.16
CA ALA A 561 67.44 -10.18 29.42
C ALA A 561 67.23 -9.05 28.34
N HIS A 562 67.28 -7.75 28.64
CA HIS A 562 67.75 -7.04 29.86
C HIS A 562 67.11 -5.62 30.03
N LYS A 563 66.90 -5.19 31.31
CA LYS A 563 66.99 -3.80 31.87
C LYS A 563 65.98 -2.68 31.51
N SER A 564 65.28 -2.20 32.58
CA SER A 564 65.07 -0.79 33.10
C SER A 564 64.82 0.39 32.14
N THR A 565 64.05 1.44 32.45
CA THR A 565 63.65 2.11 33.74
C THR A 565 62.33 2.90 33.47
N GLU A 566 61.27 2.94 34.27
CA GLU A 566 61.01 3.44 35.65
C GLU A 566 60.76 4.98 35.79
N ILE A 567 59.85 5.35 36.72
CA ILE A 567 59.65 6.65 37.41
C ILE A 567 58.53 7.65 36.93
N ARG A 568 57.47 7.72 37.78
CA ARG A 568 56.54 8.84 38.16
C ARG A 568 55.65 9.51 37.09
N ASN A 569 54.33 9.69 37.26
CA ASN A 569 53.43 10.12 38.37
C ASN A 569 53.08 11.62 38.36
N SER A 570 51.80 11.94 38.13
CA SER A 570 51.04 12.81 39.05
C SER A 570 49.53 12.53 38.91
N SER A 571 48.80 12.54 40.04
CA SER A 571 47.38 12.16 40.09
C SER A 571 46.54 13.32 40.66
N ARG A 572 45.33 13.51 40.10
CA ARG A 572 44.14 14.07 40.76
C ARG A 572 42.95 13.84 39.82
N SER A 573 41.90 13.06 40.10
CA SER A 573 41.20 12.66 41.33
C SER A 573 40.29 13.72 41.95
N LEU A 574 39.01 13.64 41.60
CA LEU A 574 37.89 13.96 42.49
C LEU A 574 36.77 12.93 42.23
N GLN A 575 36.28 12.30 43.29
CA GLN A 575 35.18 11.33 43.27
C GLN A 575 33.96 11.92 44.00
N LEU A 576 32.88 11.12 44.02
CA LEU A 576 31.65 11.18 44.83
C LEU A 576 30.41 11.65 44.04
N GLY A 577 29.34 10.86 43.93
CA GLY A 577 29.17 9.44 44.33
C GLY A 577 27.69 9.06 44.55
N ILE A 578 27.45 7.78 44.87
CA ILE A 578 26.17 7.20 45.37
C ILE A 578 25.07 7.12 44.26
N SER A 579 24.43 5.97 43.98
CA SER A 579 24.60 4.60 44.48
C SER A 579 24.10 3.55 43.48
N GLU A 580 24.79 2.40 43.42
CA GLU A 580 24.18 1.12 43.06
C GLU A 580 23.91 0.32 44.33
N ASN A 581 22.73 -0.29 44.46
CA ASN A 581 22.51 -1.70 44.86
C ASN A 581 21.04 -1.97 45.18
N ASP A 582 20.42 -2.83 44.37
CA ASP A 582 19.69 -4.03 44.80
C ASP A 582 19.23 -4.74 43.51
N LEU A 583 19.95 -5.74 43.00
CA LEU A 583 20.13 -7.13 43.47
C LEU A 583 19.28 -8.12 42.65
N ASN A 584 19.98 -9.06 42.03
CA ASN A 584 19.47 -10.06 41.11
C ASN A 584 18.39 -10.97 41.72
N SER A 585 17.30 -11.23 40.97
CA SER A 585 17.05 -12.58 40.42
C SER A 585 15.76 -12.66 39.60
N ILE A 586 15.84 -13.06 38.32
CA ILE A 586 14.73 -13.74 37.61
C ILE A 586 15.32 -14.94 36.86
N ASP A 587 14.77 -16.13 37.17
CA ASP A 587 15.22 -17.43 36.65
C ASP A 587 14.72 -17.67 35.20
N PRO A 588 15.61 -17.94 34.22
CA PRO A 588 15.20 -18.24 32.84
C PRO A 588 14.33 -19.50 32.68
N LYS A 589 14.36 -20.44 33.63
CA LYS A 589 13.78 -21.79 33.45
C LYS A 589 12.26 -21.87 33.61
N LYS A 590 11.56 -20.75 33.78
CA LYS A 590 10.10 -20.73 34.05
C LYS A 590 9.19 -20.61 32.81
N PHE A 591 9.75 -20.50 31.60
CA PHE A 591 8.99 -20.46 30.34
C PHE A 591 9.05 -21.76 29.48
N GLU A 592 9.89 -22.74 29.82
CA GLU A 592 10.06 -23.99 29.04
C GLU A 592 9.02 -25.09 29.34
N LYS A 593 7.91 -24.78 30.05
CA LYS A 593 6.85 -25.77 30.37
C LYS A 593 5.44 -25.29 30.05
N GLN A 594 5.18 -24.95 28.79
CA GLN A 594 3.80 -24.97 28.26
C GLN A 594 3.63 -25.20 26.76
N TYR A 595 4.69 -25.23 25.95
CA TYR A 595 4.61 -25.46 24.50
C TYR A 595 5.54 -26.58 24.02
N SER A 596 5.13 -27.82 24.31
CA SER A 596 5.68 -29.03 23.70
C SER A 596 4.53 -30.01 23.42
N SER A 597 4.52 -30.61 22.23
CA SER A 597 3.55 -31.61 21.74
C SER A 597 2.05 -31.28 21.86
N SER A 598 1.47 -30.75 20.77
CA SER A 598 0.41 -31.46 20.06
C SER A 598 0.29 -30.97 18.62
N GLU A 599 -0.22 -31.83 17.74
CA GLU A 599 -0.69 -31.44 16.41
C GLU A 599 -2.06 -30.73 16.50
N ASN A 600 -2.59 -30.29 15.35
CA ASN A 600 -3.88 -29.59 15.18
C ASN A 600 -3.95 -28.13 15.66
N LEU A 601 -3.66 -27.21 14.72
CA LEU A 601 -4.13 -25.82 14.80
C LEU A 601 -5.66 -25.79 14.60
N HIS A 602 -6.40 -25.85 15.70
CA HIS A 602 -7.83 -25.54 15.71
C HIS A 602 -8.06 -24.04 15.43
N VAL A 603 -9.13 -23.74 14.69
CA VAL A 603 -9.61 -22.37 14.52
C VAL A 603 -10.12 -21.85 15.86
N VAL A 604 -9.44 -20.85 16.42
CA VAL A 604 -9.93 -20.11 17.60
C VAL A 604 -11.04 -19.17 17.14
N SER A 605 -12.29 -19.61 17.26
CA SER A 605 -13.44 -18.73 17.16
C SER A 605 -13.48 -17.80 18.38
N ILE A 606 -13.26 -16.51 18.17
CA ILE A 606 -13.48 -15.49 19.20
C ILE A 606 -14.99 -15.44 19.47
N LYS A 607 -15.40 -15.86 20.67
CA LYS A 607 -16.76 -15.65 21.14
C LYS A 607 -17.00 -14.17 21.41
N ASN A 608 -18.07 -13.61 20.84
CA ASN A 608 -18.60 -12.33 21.27
C ASN A 608 -19.37 -12.51 22.59
N GLU A 609 -18.73 -12.21 23.72
CA GLU A 609 -19.40 -12.12 25.03
C GLU A 609 -19.63 -10.65 25.41
N SER A 610 -20.50 -9.97 24.65
CA SER A 610 -20.95 -8.60 24.92
C SER A 610 -22.20 -8.59 25.81
N THR A 611 -22.05 -8.90 27.10
CA THR A 611 -23.14 -8.96 28.08
C THR A 611 -23.61 -7.58 28.55
N PHE A 612 -24.25 -6.82 27.65
CA PHE A 612 -25.01 -5.62 28.03
C PHE A 612 -26.19 -5.99 28.94
N LYS A 613 -26.12 -5.58 30.21
CA LYS A 613 -27.30 -5.44 31.07
C LYS A 613 -27.81 -3.99 30.99
N PRO A 614 -29.13 -3.75 30.89
CA PRO A 614 -29.68 -2.41 31.01
C PRO A 614 -29.55 -1.91 32.46
N ILE A 615 -29.42 -0.60 32.64
CA ILE A 615 -29.59 0.06 33.93
C ILE A 615 -30.96 0.75 33.90
N ASP A 616 -31.92 0.20 34.64
CA ASP A 616 -33.19 0.86 34.89
C ASP A 616 -33.01 2.08 35.81
N GLY A 617 -33.72 3.16 35.50
CA GLY A 617 -33.47 4.48 36.10
C GLY A 617 -34.72 5.36 36.26
N LYS A 618 -35.83 4.80 36.74
CA LYS A 618 -37.01 5.59 37.15
C LYS A 618 -37.04 5.78 38.67
N GLY A 619 -36.84 7.01 39.12
CA GLY A 619 -36.96 7.40 40.52
C GLY A 619 -37.06 8.91 40.69
N ASN A 620 -38.28 9.44 40.76
CA ASN A 620 -38.50 10.81 41.27
C ASN A 620 -38.22 10.82 42.77
N ASP A 621 -37.69 11.93 43.31
CA ASP A 621 -38.54 12.70 44.22
C ASP A 621 -38.22 14.20 44.20
N ARG A 622 -39.07 14.97 44.89
CA ARG A 622 -39.23 16.42 44.77
C ARG A 622 -38.43 17.14 45.86
N PHE A 623 -37.90 18.32 45.54
CA PHE A 623 -38.03 19.46 46.44
C PHE A 623 -38.25 20.77 45.67
N ARG A 624 -39.26 21.54 46.08
CA ARG A 624 -39.48 22.93 45.65
C ARG A 624 -38.94 23.86 46.73
N HIS A 625 -38.27 24.94 46.35
CA HIS A 625 -38.46 26.23 47.04
C HIS A 625 -38.40 27.40 46.05
N LYS A 626 -39.11 28.49 46.36
CA LYS A 626 -39.28 29.69 45.51
C LYS A 626 -38.47 30.88 46.07
N LYS A 627 -38.33 31.91 45.22
CA LYS A 627 -37.83 33.29 45.46
C LYS A 627 -36.30 33.41 45.31
N LYS A 628 -35.74 34.55 44.84
CA LYS A 628 -36.38 35.85 44.51
C LYS A 628 -35.64 36.55 43.34
N LEU A 629 -36.30 37.50 42.67
CA LEU A 629 -35.65 38.45 41.77
C LEU A 629 -34.71 39.38 42.55
N THR A 630 -33.62 39.81 41.90
CA THR A 630 -33.23 41.23 41.89
C THR A 630 -32.48 41.56 40.60
N MET A 631 -32.89 42.60 39.89
CA MET A 631 -32.01 43.30 38.95
C MET A 631 -31.09 44.23 39.73
N SER A 632 -29.90 44.50 39.22
CA SER A 632 -29.15 45.72 39.53
C SER A 632 -28.47 46.20 38.25
N LYS A 633 -28.83 47.41 37.78
CA LYS A 633 -28.07 48.13 36.75
C LYS A 633 -26.95 48.91 37.42
N LYS A 634 -25.78 48.94 36.78
CA LYS A 634 -25.01 50.16 36.57
C LYS A 634 -24.45 50.13 35.15
#